data_AF-A0A7C4MS76-F1
#
_entry.id   AF-A0A7C4MS76-F1
#
_cell.length_a   1.000
_cell.length_b   1.000
_cell.length_c   1.000
_cell.angle_alpha   90.00
_cell.angle_beta   90.00
_cell.angle_gamma   90.00
#
_symmetry.space_group_name_H-M   'P 1'
#
loop_
_entity.id
_entity.type
_entity.pdbx_description
1 polymer ?
#
loop_
_entity_poly.entity_id
_entity_poly.type
_entity_poly.pdbx_seq_one_letter_code
_entity_poly.pdbx_strand_id
1 'polypeptide(L)'
;MNNIVSRIALKIKRKETPFAAFLHRLAKAVLTFSMPTVKFVHLPLYYVDRSVREGINWVLRTFWWTPLFRARCESAGKNLNIPNEIPYIMGSHLRIIVGDNVTIMRTTIGASKIFDAPLLKIGNNSTIGYGTTISVAKEVTIGDHCLIGPGCLIMDSDDHPIE
;
A
#
# COMPACT_ATOMS: atom_id res chain seq x y z
N MET A 1 18.26 35.45 -4.92
CA MET A 1 18.24 34.18 -5.70
C MET A 1 16.97 34.11 -6.53
N ASN A 2 16.88 34.10 -7.87
CA ASN A 2 17.86 34.15 -8.97
C ASN A 2 17.12 34.51 -10.29
N ASN A 3 16.96 35.81 -10.62
CA ASN A 3 16.36 36.27 -11.90
C ASN A 3 17.19 35.88 -13.14
N ILE A 4 18.48 35.60 -12.96
CA ILE A 4 19.41 35.23 -14.04
C ILE A 4 19.16 33.80 -14.52
N VAL A 5 18.91 32.87 -13.59
CA VAL A 5 18.66 31.46 -13.91
C VAL A 5 17.36 31.30 -14.70
N SER A 6 16.31 32.04 -14.32
CA SER A 6 15.02 32.04 -15.03
C SER A 6 15.14 32.57 -16.46
N ARG A 7 15.94 33.63 -16.67
CA ARG A 7 16.22 34.19 -18.00
C ARG A 7 16.98 33.21 -18.89
N ILE A 8 17.99 32.53 -18.35
CA ILE A 8 18.78 31.54 -19.10
C ILE A 8 17.90 30.33 -19.47
N ALA A 9 17.07 29.85 -18.54
CA ALA A 9 16.11 28.77 -18.81
C ALA A 9 15.09 29.14 -19.91
N LEU A 10 14.62 30.39 -19.93
CA LEU A 10 13.73 30.91 -20.97
C LEU A 10 14.42 30.96 -22.35
N LYS A 11 15.70 31.39 -22.42
CA LYS A 11 16.47 31.38 -23.68
C LYS A 11 16.64 29.97 -24.25
N ILE A 12 16.88 28.99 -23.38
CA ILE A 12 16.98 27.58 -23.75
C ILE A 12 15.64 27.03 -24.27
N LYS A 13 14.53 27.34 -23.59
CA LYS A 13 13.18 26.95 -24.03
C LYS A 13 12.75 27.63 -25.34
N ARG A 14 13.12 28.89 -25.56
CA ARG A 14 12.77 29.67 -26.75
C ARG A 14 13.66 29.41 -27.97
N LYS A 15 14.74 28.62 -27.82
CA LYS A 15 15.69 28.29 -28.91
C LYS A 15 16.27 29.53 -29.60
N GLU A 16 16.50 30.60 -28.85
CA GLU A 16 16.92 31.91 -29.42
C GLU A 16 18.32 31.88 -30.04
N THR A 17 19.17 30.90 -29.68
CA THR A 17 20.50 30.70 -30.26
C THR A 17 20.72 29.25 -30.72
N PRO A 18 21.63 28.99 -31.69
CA PRO A 18 21.96 27.62 -32.12
C PRO A 18 22.44 26.73 -30.97
N PHE A 19 23.16 27.31 -30.01
CA PHE A 19 23.61 26.64 -28.79
C PHE A 19 22.45 26.30 -27.83
N ALA A 20 21.51 27.22 -27.63
CA ALA A 20 20.29 26.97 -26.87
C ALA A 20 19.41 25.88 -27.51
N ALA A 21 19.31 25.86 -28.84
CA ALA A 21 18.59 24.83 -29.58
C ALA A 21 19.26 23.45 -29.47
N PHE A 22 20.61 23.40 -29.49
CA PHE A 22 21.38 22.18 -29.28
C PHE A 22 21.18 21.62 -27.87
N LEU A 23 21.30 22.46 -26.82
CA LEU A 23 21.03 22.06 -25.45
C LEU A 23 19.60 21.57 -25.25
N HIS A 24 18.61 22.24 -25.86
CA HIS A 24 17.23 21.77 -25.82
C HIS A 24 17.05 20.42 -26.53
N ARG A 25 17.76 20.15 -27.63
CA ARG A 25 17.72 18.87 -28.33
C ARG A 25 18.40 17.75 -27.53
N LEU A 26 19.54 18.02 -26.91
CA LEU A 26 20.21 17.06 -26.01
C LEU A 26 19.34 16.77 -24.79
N ALA A 27 18.81 17.81 -24.14
CA ALA A 27 17.89 17.64 -23.02
C ALA A 27 16.67 16.82 -23.43
N LYS A 28 16.06 17.13 -24.59
CA LYS A 28 14.95 16.33 -25.11
C LYS A 28 15.39 14.89 -25.41
N ALA A 29 16.55 14.67 -26.04
CA ALA A 29 17.04 13.33 -26.37
C ALA A 29 17.31 12.47 -25.13
N VAL A 30 17.88 13.04 -24.07
CA VAL A 30 18.05 12.37 -22.77
C VAL A 30 16.70 12.09 -22.12
N LEU A 31 15.78 13.06 -22.13
CA LEU A 31 14.45 12.91 -21.53
C LEU A 31 13.55 11.94 -22.31
N THR A 32 13.78 11.76 -23.61
CA THR A 32 13.04 10.83 -24.47
C THR A 32 13.81 9.53 -24.75
N PHE A 33 14.98 9.33 -24.12
CA PHE A 33 15.75 8.11 -24.27
C PHE A 33 15.01 6.96 -23.56
N SER A 34 14.38 6.09 -24.34
CA SER A 34 13.89 4.80 -23.86
C SER A 34 14.98 3.75 -24.04
N MET A 35 15.35 3.06 -22.95
CA MET A 35 16.39 2.03 -23.01
C MET A 35 15.91 0.86 -23.87
N PRO A 36 16.60 0.50 -24.97
CA PRO A 36 16.24 -0.68 -25.76
C PRO A 36 16.39 -1.94 -24.90
N THR A 37 15.40 -2.82 -24.94
CA THR A 37 15.38 -4.02 -24.09
C THR A 37 16.30 -5.10 -24.65
N VAL A 38 17.38 -5.43 -23.93
CA VAL A 38 18.26 -6.55 -24.27
C VAL A 38 17.89 -7.76 -23.43
N LYS A 39 17.15 -8.72 -24.01
CA LYS A 39 16.58 -9.88 -23.28
C LYS A 39 17.61 -10.67 -22.48
N PHE A 40 18.80 -10.88 -23.03
CA PHE A 40 19.86 -11.66 -22.36
C PHE A 40 20.36 -11.03 -21.06
N VAL A 41 20.30 -9.70 -20.94
CA VAL A 41 20.70 -8.97 -19.72
C VAL A 41 19.49 -8.72 -18.82
N HIS A 42 18.38 -8.26 -19.39
CA HIS A 42 17.21 -7.85 -18.62
C HIS A 42 16.45 -9.03 -18.01
N LEU A 43 16.49 -10.22 -18.63
CA LEU A 43 15.76 -11.39 -18.11
C LEU A 43 16.43 -11.99 -16.85
N PRO A 44 17.76 -12.23 -16.80
CA PRO A 44 18.43 -12.59 -15.55
C PRO A 44 18.23 -11.53 -14.46
N LEU A 45 18.36 -10.24 -14.80
CA LEU A 45 18.13 -9.14 -13.86
C LEU A 45 16.71 -9.16 -13.30
N TYR A 46 15.70 -9.48 -14.12
CA TYR A 46 14.32 -9.63 -13.67
C TYR A 46 14.14 -10.76 -12.64
N TYR A 47 14.76 -11.93 -12.87
CA TYR A 47 14.67 -13.04 -11.90
C TYR A 47 15.40 -12.72 -10.61
N VAL A 48 16.53 -12.02 -10.68
CA VAL A 48 17.26 -11.53 -9.50
C VAL A 48 16.40 -10.52 -8.73
N ASP A 49 15.85 -9.51 -9.39
CA ASP A 49 14.96 -8.51 -8.78
C ASP A 49 13.75 -9.17 -8.10
N ARG A 50 13.08 -10.11 -8.79
CA ARG A 50 11.97 -10.88 -8.21
C ARG A 50 12.40 -11.63 -6.95
N SER A 51 13.51 -12.35 -6.99
CA SER A 51 13.98 -13.14 -5.85
C SER A 51 14.38 -12.26 -4.66
N VAL A 52 15.02 -11.12 -4.92
CA VAL A 52 15.37 -10.13 -3.90
C VAL A 52 14.10 -9.56 -3.26
N ARG A 53 13.08 -9.20 -4.05
CA ARG A 53 11.80 -8.69 -3.53
C ARG A 53 11.09 -9.71 -2.65
N GLU A 54 10.98 -10.96 -3.09
CA GLU A 54 10.36 -12.03 -2.28
C GLU A 54 11.13 -12.26 -0.98
N GLY A 55 12.46 -12.24 -1.02
CA GLY A 55 13.30 -12.32 0.18
C GLY A 55 13.06 -11.16 1.14
N ILE A 56 13.06 -9.93 0.64
CA ILE A 56 12.76 -8.72 1.43
C ILE A 56 11.35 -8.81 2.04
N ASN A 57 10.34 -9.19 1.25
CA ASN A 57 8.96 -9.32 1.73
C ASN A 57 8.85 -10.39 2.82
N TRP A 58 9.53 -11.53 2.67
CA TRP A 58 9.56 -12.56 3.71
C TRP A 58 10.18 -12.05 5.02
N VAL A 59 11.29 -11.31 4.93
CA VAL A 59 11.95 -10.68 6.09
C VAL A 59 11.00 -9.66 6.73
N LEU A 60 10.46 -8.72 5.94
CA LEU A 60 9.58 -7.67 6.44
C LEU A 60 8.30 -8.25 7.05
N ARG A 61 7.66 -9.23 6.42
CA ARG A 61 6.51 -9.94 6.98
C ARG A 61 6.80 -10.54 8.34
N THR A 62 7.95 -11.21 8.47
CA THR A 62 8.31 -11.99 9.66
C THR A 62 8.71 -11.09 10.82
N PHE A 63 9.56 -10.09 10.54
CA PHE A 63 10.18 -9.27 11.58
C PHE A 63 9.51 -7.91 11.77
N TRP A 64 8.69 -7.44 10.83
CA TRP A 64 8.10 -6.10 10.85
C TRP A 64 6.58 -6.13 10.77
N TRP A 65 5.99 -6.52 9.64
CA TRP A 65 4.56 -6.32 9.38
C TRP A 65 3.65 -7.15 10.30
N THR A 66 3.90 -8.45 10.42
CA THR A 66 3.11 -9.32 11.31
C THR A 66 3.24 -8.93 12.78
N PRO A 67 4.45 -8.74 13.36
CA PRO A 67 4.57 -8.37 14.77
C PRO A 67 4.01 -6.98 15.08
N LEU A 68 4.19 -5.99 14.19
CA LEU A 68 3.62 -4.65 14.39
C LEU A 68 2.10 -4.66 14.34
N PHE A 69 1.52 -5.35 13.35
CA PHE A 69 0.06 -5.46 13.28
C PHE A 69 -0.49 -6.24 14.47
N ARG A 70 0.19 -7.32 14.89
CA ARG A 70 -0.15 -8.06 16.12
C ARG A 70 -0.14 -7.17 17.35
N ALA A 71 0.84 -6.28 17.49
CA ALA A 71 0.93 -5.34 18.61
C ALA A 71 -0.20 -4.31 18.62
N ARG A 72 -0.79 -4.00 17.46
CA ARG A 72 -1.96 -3.12 17.36
C ARG A 72 -3.28 -3.85 17.64
N CYS A 73 -3.30 -5.19 17.54
CA CYS A 73 -4.46 -5.98 17.89
C CYS A 73 -4.60 -6.10 19.41
N GLU A 74 -5.82 -6.12 19.91
CA GLU A 74 -6.10 -6.45 21.31
C GLU A 74 -5.76 -7.91 21.59
N SER A 75 -6.08 -8.79 20.64
CA SER A 75 -5.58 -10.17 20.62
C SER A 75 -5.41 -10.65 19.19
N ALA A 76 -4.40 -11.49 18.97
CA ALA A 76 -4.20 -12.17 17.71
C ALA A 76 -3.76 -13.61 17.95
N GLY A 77 -4.36 -14.53 17.22
CA GLY A 77 -4.09 -15.96 17.28
C GLY A 77 -2.73 -16.36 16.71
N LYS A 78 -2.55 -17.67 16.55
CA LYS A 78 -1.39 -18.30 15.93
C LYS A 78 -1.41 -18.10 14.42
N ASN A 79 -0.23 -18.10 13.81
CA ASN A 79 -0.07 -18.06 12.35
C ASN A 79 -0.78 -16.88 11.66
N LEU A 80 -0.87 -15.73 12.32
CA LEU A 80 -1.27 -14.47 11.66
C LEU A 80 -0.29 -14.17 10.53
N ASN A 81 -0.82 -13.89 9.35
CA ASN A 81 -0.04 -13.69 8.15
C ASN A 81 -0.38 -12.35 7.49
N ILE A 82 0.62 -11.47 7.40
CA ILE A 82 0.56 -10.19 6.70
C ILE A 82 1.57 -10.20 5.54
N PRO A 83 1.19 -10.67 4.34
CA PRO A 83 2.15 -11.08 3.31
C PRO A 83 2.84 -9.93 2.57
N ASN A 84 2.21 -8.74 2.48
CA ASN A 84 2.67 -7.69 1.57
C ASN A 84 2.87 -6.34 2.26
N GLU A 85 1.95 -5.94 3.15
CA GLU A 85 1.96 -4.61 3.78
C GLU A 85 1.04 -4.62 5.01
N ILE A 86 1.37 -3.81 6.01
CA ILE A 86 0.53 -3.64 7.20
C ILE A 86 -0.81 -3.02 6.79
N PRO A 87 -1.95 -3.58 7.24
CA PRO A 87 -3.25 -2.95 7.05
C PRO A 87 -3.26 -1.51 7.58
N TYR A 88 -3.80 -0.59 6.79
CA TYR A 88 -3.93 0.80 7.22
C TYR A 88 -5.09 0.92 8.21
N ILE A 89 -4.80 1.31 9.45
CA ILE A 89 -5.78 1.37 10.54
C ILE A 89 -6.08 2.83 10.86
N MET A 90 -7.35 3.22 10.73
CA MET A 90 -7.86 4.53 11.12
C MET A 90 -8.69 4.41 12.41
N GLY A 91 -8.44 5.29 13.38
CA GLY A 91 -9.09 5.26 14.69
C GLY A 91 -8.29 4.47 15.72
N SER A 92 -7.72 5.17 16.69
CA SER A 92 -6.93 4.57 17.78
C SER A 92 -7.77 3.76 18.76
N HIS A 93 -9.07 4.05 18.84
CA HIS A 93 -10.05 3.38 19.70
C HIS A 93 -10.59 2.06 19.11
N LEU A 94 -10.23 1.72 17.88
CA LEU A 94 -10.63 0.44 17.26
C LEU A 94 -9.98 -0.73 17.99
N ARG A 95 -10.82 -1.64 18.46
CA ARG A 95 -10.42 -2.93 19.03
C ARG A 95 -10.41 -3.98 17.94
N ILE A 96 -9.31 -4.71 17.81
CA ILE A 96 -9.12 -5.72 16.77
C ILE A 96 -8.80 -7.05 17.44
N ILE A 97 -9.62 -8.06 17.16
CA ILE A 97 -9.47 -9.43 17.63
C ILE A 97 -9.33 -10.34 16.41
N VAL A 98 -8.24 -11.09 16.34
CA VAL A 98 -7.93 -11.96 15.22
C VAL A 98 -7.73 -13.40 15.71
N GLY A 99 -8.42 -14.34 15.06
CA GLY A 99 -8.29 -15.79 15.33
C GLY A 99 -6.99 -16.41 14.82
N ASP A 100 -6.96 -17.74 14.81
CA ASP A 100 -5.84 -18.54 14.33
C ASP A 100 -5.84 -18.68 12.80
N ASN A 101 -4.66 -18.78 12.20
CA ASN A 101 -4.45 -19.00 10.76
C ASN A 101 -5.12 -17.96 9.86
N VAL A 102 -5.14 -16.69 10.29
CA VAL A 102 -5.73 -15.60 9.52
C VAL A 102 -4.70 -14.95 8.61
N THR A 103 -5.06 -14.75 7.35
CA THR A 103 -4.26 -13.95 6.40
C THR A 103 -4.96 -12.62 6.11
N ILE A 104 -4.28 -11.51 6.35
CA ILE A 104 -4.79 -10.17 6.03
C ILE A 104 -3.84 -9.56 5.01
N MET A 105 -4.31 -9.38 3.79
CA MET A 105 -3.56 -8.68 2.75
C MET A 105 -3.60 -7.18 2.99
N ARG A 106 -3.14 -6.38 2.03
CA ARG A 106 -3.23 -4.91 2.15
C ARG A 106 -4.71 -4.50 2.21
N THR A 107 -5.17 -4.07 3.37
CA THR A 107 -6.57 -3.75 3.68
C THR A 107 -6.63 -2.41 4.42
N THR A 108 -7.70 -1.66 4.22
CA THR A 108 -8.02 -0.46 5.01
C THR A 108 -9.03 -0.83 6.07
N ILE A 109 -8.73 -0.54 7.33
CA ILE A 109 -9.64 -0.79 8.46
C ILE A 109 -9.87 0.54 9.16
N GLY A 110 -11.11 1.05 9.11
CA GLY A 110 -11.49 2.31 9.72
C GLY A 110 -12.48 2.11 10.86
N ALA A 111 -12.30 2.86 11.94
CA ALA A 111 -13.31 3.02 12.97
C ALA A 111 -14.06 4.34 12.81
N SER A 112 -15.39 4.27 12.85
CA SER A 112 -16.23 5.46 12.95
C SER A 112 -16.11 6.09 14.35
N LYS A 113 -16.45 7.37 14.46
CA LYS A 113 -16.45 8.13 15.72
C LYS A 113 -17.80 8.11 16.45
N ILE A 114 -18.74 7.30 15.96
CA ILE A 114 -20.10 7.22 16.51
C ILE A 114 -20.11 6.51 17.88
N PHE A 115 -19.29 5.46 18.04
CA PHE A 115 -19.20 4.68 19.26
C PHE A 115 -17.78 4.72 19.84
N ASP A 116 -17.67 4.62 21.17
CA ASP A 116 -16.40 4.76 21.90
C ASP A 116 -15.44 3.57 21.72
N ALA A 117 -15.97 2.38 21.42
CA ALA A 117 -15.18 1.14 21.37
C ALA A 117 -15.62 0.23 20.21
N PRO A 118 -15.39 0.64 18.95
CA PRO A 118 -15.68 -0.19 17.78
C PRO A 118 -14.85 -1.46 17.81
N LEU A 119 -15.45 -2.56 17.36
CA LEU A 119 -14.86 -3.90 17.48
C LEU A 119 -14.83 -4.61 16.11
N LEU A 120 -13.63 -4.97 15.66
CA LEU A 120 -13.42 -5.88 14.54
C LEU A 120 -13.02 -7.25 15.07
N LYS A 121 -13.82 -8.28 14.77
CA LYS A 121 -13.51 -9.69 15.04
C LYS A 121 -13.31 -10.43 13.72
N ILE A 122 -12.22 -11.17 13.61
CA ILE A 122 -11.94 -12.05 12.48
C ILE A 122 -11.75 -13.47 13.01
N GLY A 123 -12.60 -14.38 12.57
CA GLY A 123 -12.58 -15.80 12.91
C GLY A 123 -11.39 -16.57 12.33
N ASN A 124 -11.27 -17.82 12.74
CA ASN A 124 -10.17 -18.70 12.39
C ASN A 124 -10.18 -19.08 10.90
N ASN A 125 -9.01 -19.37 10.35
CA ASN A 125 -8.85 -19.88 8.98
C ASN A 125 -9.48 -18.96 7.92
N SER A 126 -9.51 -17.66 8.18
CA SER A 126 -10.12 -16.66 7.32
C SER A 126 -9.06 -15.84 6.58
N THR A 127 -9.40 -15.38 5.38
CA THR A 127 -8.53 -14.55 4.54
C THR A 127 -9.24 -13.27 4.14
N ILE A 128 -8.56 -12.13 4.33
CA ILE A 128 -9.00 -10.83 3.85
C ILE A 128 -8.23 -10.48 2.59
N GLY A 129 -8.96 -10.38 1.49
CA GLY A 129 -8.41 -10.06 0.17
C GLY A 129 -7.78 -8.67 0.09
N TYR A 130 -6.91 -8.51 -0.90
CA TYR A 130 -6.21 -7.27 -1.18
C TYR A 130 -7.18 -6.14 -1.58
N GLY A 131 -6.93 -4.94 -1.07
CA GLY A 131 -7.72 -3.75 -1.34
C GLY A 131 -9.08 -3.72 -0.65
N THR A 132 -9.39 -4.69 0.22
CA THR A 132 -10.62 -4.69 1.00
C THR A 132 -10.63 -3.51 1.98
N THR A 133 -11.80 -2.91 2.16
CA THR A 133 -12.05 -1.84 3.12
C THR A 133 -13.09 -2.30 4.14
N ILE A 134 -12.77 -2.18 5.41
CA ILE A 134 -13.65 -2.52 6.53
C ILE A 134 -13.90 -1.24 7.33
N SER A 135 -15.12 -0.71 7.30
CA SER A 135 -15.56 0.38 8.18
C SER A 135 -16.31 -0.20 9.36
N VAL A 136 -15.92 0.16 10.57
CA VAL A 136 -16.46 -0.37 11.83
C VAL A 136 -16.99 0.78 12.66
N ALA A 137 -18.30 0.93 12.75
CA ALA A 137 -18.94 1.88 13.64
C ALA A 137 -19.11 1.30 15.04
N LYS A 138 -19.76 0.14 15.15
CA LYS A 138 -19.99 -0.55 16.42
C LYS A 138 -19.28 -1.89 16.45
N GLU A 139 -19.62 -2.80 15.54
CA GLU A 139 -19.06 -4.15 15.53
C GLU A 139 -19.17 -4.80 14.15
N VAL A 140 -18.04 -5.27 13.64
CA VAL A 140 -17.97 -6.13 12.45
C VAL A 140 -17.35 -7.47 12.87
N THR A 141 -18.09 -8.55 12.63
CA THR A 141 -17.61 -9.92 12.89
C THR A 141 -17.56 -10.71 11.59
N ILE A 142 -16.36 -11.17 11.24
CA ILE A 142 -16.12 -12.14 10.17
C ILE A 142 -15.98 -13.51 10.84
N GLY A 143 -16.77 -14.48 10.39
CA GLY A 143 -16.77 -15.83 10.95
C GLY A 143 -15.50 -16.63 10.62
N ASP A 144 -15.51 -17.89 11.04
CA ASP A 144 -14.47 -18.85 10.70
C ASP A 144 -14.60 -19.28 9.22
N HIS A 145 -13.48 -19.66 8.61
CA HIS A 145 -13.39 -20.19 7.23
C HIS A 145 -13.91 -19.23 6.15
N CYS A 146 -13.81 -17.92 6.39
CA CYS A 146 -14.28 -16.89 5.47
C CYS A 146 -13.17 -16.46 4.51
N LEU A 147 -13.41 -16.56 3.20
CA LEU A 147 -12.52 -16.06 2.16
C LEU A 147 -13.12 -14.81 1.53
N ILE A 148 -12.68 -13.65 2.00
CA ILE A 148 -13.12 -12.36 1.47
C ILE A 148 -12.32 -12.05 0.21
N GLY A 149 -13.02 -11.82 -0.90
CA GLY A 149 -12.43 -11.44 -2.18
C GLY A 149 -11.66 -10.11 -2.12
N PRO A 150 -10.86 -9.81 -3.16
CA PRO A 150 -10.18 -8.53 -3.25
C PRO A 150 -11.17 -7.38 -3.51
N GLY A 151 -10.89 -6.21 -2.95
CA GLY A 151 -11.66 -4.99 -3.19
C GLY A 151 -13.06 -4.97 -2.57
N CYS A 152 -13.35 -5.84 -1.61
CA CYS A 152 -14.63 -5.82 -0.91
C CYS A 152 -14.78 -4.58 -0.02
N LEU A 153 -16.01 -4.12 0.15
CA LEU A 153 -16.39 -3.12 1.14
C LEU A 153 -17.28 -3.79 2.18
N ILE A 154 -16.87 -3.74 3.44
CA ILE A 154 -17.63 -4.26 4.58
C ILE A 154 -17.86 -3.09 5.55
N MET A 155 -19.12 -2.82 5.89
CA MET A 155 -19.50 -1.74 6.79
C MET A 155 -20.75 -2.13 7.58
N ASP A 156 -20.82 -1.71 8.84
CA ASP A 156 -21.97 -1.87 9.74
C ASP A 156 -22.76 -0.56 9.94
N SER A 157 -22.34 0.52 9.27
CA SER A 157 -23.06 1.79 9.25
C SER A 157 -22.99 2.43 7.88
N ASP A 158 -23.98 3.27 7.61
CA ASP A 158 -24.14 3.96 6.32
C ASP A 158 -23.14 5.12 6.14
N ASP A 159 -22.35 5.46 7.18
CA ASP A 159 -21.37 6.56 7.24
C ASP A 159 -21.92 7.92 6.75
N HIS A 160 -23.24 8.07 6.75
CA HIS A 160 -23.98 9.27 6.39
C HIS A 160 -24.58 9.91 7.65
N PRO A 161 -24.54 11.25 7.78
CA PRO A 161 -25.26 11.94 8.83
C PRO A 161 -26.76 11.69 8.62
N ILE A 162 -27.39 11.03 9.58
CA ILE A 162 -28.84 11.07 9.74
C ILE A 162 -29.16 12.46 10.27
N GLU A 163 -29.69 13.32 9.39
CA GLU A 163 -30.42 14.52 9.79
C GLU A 163 -31.65 14.15 10.63
#